data_AF-A0AAU7Z522-F1
#
_entry.id   AF-A0AAU7Z522-F1
#
_cell.length_a   1.000
_cell.length_b   1.000
_cell.length_c   1.000
_cell.angle_alpha   90.00
_cell.angle_beta   90.00
_cell.angle_gamma   90.00
#
_symmetry.space_group_name_H-M   'P 1'
#
loop_
_entity.id
_entity.type
_entity.pdbx_description
1 polymer ?
#
loop_
_entity_poly.entity_id
_entity_poly.type
_entity_poly.pdbx_seq_one_letter_code
_entity_poly.pdbx_strand_id
1 'polypeptide(L)'
;MTTKKATAKKSASKKTASKKAATKKKASKRTPAKKAAKKSSTRKYSPSAGKNVETEMREMKKGTLKSGRSGKKVTNPKQAIAIGLSEARKAGKKVPPPPKKG
;
A
#
# COMPACT_ATOMS: atom_id res chain seq x y z
N MET A 1 -18.53 -45.94 -23.42
CA MET A 1 -20.01 -45.94 -23.39
C MET A 1 -20.46 -44.84 -22.44
N THR A 2 -21.24 -43.89 -22.96
CA THR A 2 -22.28 -43.06 -22.29
C THR A 2 -21.95 -42.43 -20.92
N THR A 3 -22.07 -41.12 -20.74
CA THR A 3 -23.38 -40.44 -20.76
C THR A 3 -23.30 -38.95 -21.15
N LYS A 4 -24.06 -38.62 -22.19
CA LYS A 4 -24.68 -37.30 -22.42
C LYS A 4 -25.96 -37.26 -21.57
N LYS A 5 -26.18 -36.21 -20.76
CA LYS A 5 -27.52 -35.66 -20.39
C LYS A 5 -27.30 -34.45 -19.47
N ALA A 6 -27.50 -33.20 -19.90
CA ALA A 6 -28.76 -32.53 -20.24
C ALA A 6 -29.75 -32.48 -19.06
N THR A 7 -29.95 -31.30 -18.48
CA THR A 7 -31.19 -30.77 -17.88
C THR A 7 -30.90 -29.33 -17.41
N ALA A 8 -31.82 -28.39 -17.27
CA ALA A 8 -33.04 -28.04 -17.95
C ALA A 8 -33.49 -26.71 -17.32
N LYS A 9 -34.06 -25.82 -18.13
CA LYS A 9 -35.27 -25.01 -17.83
C LYS A 9 -35.24 -23.94 -16.73
N LYS A 10 -36.13 -22.98 -17.01
CA LYS A 10 -36.86 -22.05 -16.11
C LYS A 10 -36.04 -20.83 -15.70
N SER A 11 -36.54 -19.60 -15.82
CA SER A 11 -37.93 -19.17 -15.74
C SER A 11 -38.11 -17.82 -16.44
N ALA A 12 -39.22 -17.71 -17.16
CA ALA A 12 -39.77 -16.43 -17.57
C ALA A 12 -40.07 -15.57 -16.34
N SER A 13 -39.63 -14.32 -16.36
CA SER A 13 -40.20 -13.24 -15.56
C SER A 13 -40.42 -12.04 -16.47
N LYS A 14 -41.65 -12.01 -16.96
CA LYS A 14 -42.35 -10.92 -17.62
C LYS A 14 -42.53 -9.81 -16.58
N LYS A 15 -42.09 -8.56 -16.85
CA LYS A 15 -42.92 -7.35 -16.68
C LYS A 15 -42.14 -6.02 -16.83
N THR A 16 -42.72 -5.21 -17.71
CA THR A 16 -43.03 -3.77 -17.55
C THR A 16 -41.90 -2.75 -17.49
N ALA A 17 -41.76 -2.07 -18.64
CA ALA A 17 -42.05 -0.64 -18.76
C ALA A 17 -41.60 0.28 -17.62
N SER A 18 -40.57 1.07 -17.88
CA SER A 18 -40.54 2.51 -17.56
C SER A 18 -39.24 3.09 -18.11
N LYS A 19 -39.37 3.91 -19.16
CA LYS A 19 -39.21 5.36 -19.05
C LYS A 19 -37.77 5.79 -18.73
N LYS A 20 -37.21 6.47 -19.74
CA LYS A 20 -36.82 7.89 -19.68
C LYS A 20 -35.32 8.17 -19.67
N ALA A 21 -35.00 9.09 -20.58
CA ALA A 21 -33.88 10.01 -20.59
C ALA A 21 -32.51 9.47 -21.00
N ALA A 22 -32.25 9.62 -22.29
CA ALA A 22 -30.96 10.07 -22.78
C ALA A 22 -30.40 11.20 -21.89
N THR A 23 -29.24 11.01 -21.26
CA THR A 23 -28.25 12.07 -21.09
C THR A 23 -26.83 11.48 -20.97
N LYS A 24 -26.05 11.72 -22.03
CA LYS A 24 -24.66 12.17 -22.00
C LYS A 24 -23.62 11.31 -21.27
N LYS A 25 -22.77 10.69 -22.09
CA LYS A 25 -21.32 10.51 -21.85
C LYS A 25 -20.77 11.58 -20.88
N LYS A 26 -20.15 11.13 -19.79
CA LYS A 26 -19.06 11.89 -19.17
C LYS A 26 -18.00 10.94 -18.63
N ALA A 27 -17.05 10.63 -19.51
CA ALA A 27 -15.73 10.20 -19.12
C ALA A 27 -15.14 11.18 -18.09
N SER A 28 -14.30 10.63 -17.21
CA SER A 28 -13.29 11.37 -16.44
C SER A 28 -13.82 12.49 -15.54
N LYS A 29 -13.95 12.17 -14.25
CA LYS A 29 -13.61 13.08 -13.14
C LYS A 29 -13.41 12.28 -11.85
N ARG A 30 -12.46 11.34 -11.87
CA ARG A 30 -11.70 11.02 -10.64
C ARG A 30 -10.71 12.16 -10.48
N THR A 31 -11.09 13.14 -9.67
CA THR A 31 -10.21 14.23 -9.25
C THR A 31 -8.95 13.61 -8.63
N PRO A 32 -7.72 13.93 -9.10
CA PRO A 32 -6.57 13.66 -8.27
C PRO A 32 -6.73 14.58 -7.07
N ALA A 33 -6.94 13.99 -5.89
CA ALA A 33 -6.91 14.71 -4.63
C ALA A 33 -5.62 15.55 -4.59
N LYS A 34 -5.79 16.85 -4.78
CA LYS A 34 -4.73 17.86 -4.81
C LYS A 34 -4.12 17.92 -3.39
N LYS A 35 -3.20 17.00 -3.07
CA LYS A 35 -2.36 17.10 -1.86
C LYS A 35 -1.18 18.03 -2.17
N ALA A 36 -1.47 19.31 -2.28
CA ALA A 36 -0.49 20.40 -2.27
C ALA A 36 -1.00 21.42 -1.25
N ALA A 37 -0.24 21.92 -0.28
CA ALA A 37 1.17 21.80 0.03
C ALA A 37 1.30 21.93 1.55
N LYS A 38 1.98 20.99 2.24
CA LYS A 38 2.26 21.17 3.67
C LYS A 38 3.70 21.66 3.84
N LYS A 39 3.80 22.99 3.95
CA LYS A 39 4.81 23.82 4.63
C LYS A 39 6.24 23.29 4.58
N SER A 40 7.11 24.03 3.88
CA SER A 40 8.57 23.94 3.83
C SER A 40 9.20 24.09 5.23
N SER A 41 9.02 23.09 6.09
CA SER A 41 9.95 22.80 7.17
C SER A 41 11.01 21.89 6.56
N THR A 42 12.27 22.32 6.58
CA THR A 42 13.43 21.53 6.13
C THR A 42 13.65 20.36 7.09
N ARG A 43 12.76 19.37 7.06
CA ARG A 43 12.93 18.15 7.84
C ARG A 43 14.19 17.44 7.34
N LYS A 44 15.01 16.99 8.29
CA LYS A 44 16.20 16.16 8.03
C LYS A 44 15.82 14.85 7.32
N TYR A 45 14.65 14.31 7.66
CA TYR A 45 14.09 13.09 7.07
C TYR A 45 12.82 13.40 6.27
N SER A 46 12.66 12.73 5.13
CA SER A 46 11.38 12.78 4.39
C SER A 46 10.25 12.09 5.17
N PRO A 47 8.98 12.51 4.98
CA PRO A 47 7.83 11.80 5.54
C PRO A 47 7.81 10.31 5.14
N SER A 48 8.23 10.00 3.91
CA SER A 48 8.30 8.64 3.41
C SER A 48 9.35 7.77 4.12
N ALA A 49 10.43 8.36 4.63
CA ALA A 49 11.42 7.65 5.44
C ALA A 49 10.84 7.32 6.83
N GLY A 50 10.13 8.27 7.44
CA GLY A 50 9.43 8.04 8.72
C GLY A 50 8.39 6.92 8.63
N LYS A 51 7.65 6.85 7.52
CA LYS A 51 6.68 5.77 7.28
C LYS A 51 7.32 4.38 7.22
N ASN A 52 8.50 4.24 6.63
CA ASN A 52 9.19 2.94 6.61
C ASN A 52 9.56 2.52 8.03
N VAL A 53 10.17 3.42 8.80
CA VAL A 53 10.51 3.15 10.21
C VAL A 53 9.26 2.77 11.01
N GLU A 54 8.14 3.46 10.77
CA GLU A 54 6.87 3.12 11.43
C GLU A 54 6.39 1.70 11.09
N THR A 55 6.45 1.31 9.81
CA THR A 55 6.10 -0.06 9.37
C THR A 55 6.99 -1.10 10.04
N GLU A 56 8.30 -0.93 9.98
CA GLU A 56 9.28 -1.84 10.60
C GLU A 56 9.04 -1.96 12.12
N MET A 57 8.79 -0.83 12.78
CA MET A 57 8.47 -0.81 14.22
C MET A 57 7.18 -1.56 14.54
N ARG A 58 6.16 -1.47 13.68
CA ARG A 58 4.92 -2.23 13.86
C ARG A 58 5.16 -3.73 13.67
N GLU A 59 5.97 -4.14 12.69
CA GLU A 59 6.32 -5.54 12.47
C GLU A 59 7.17 -6.12 13.60
N MET A 60 8.10 -5.32 14.13
CA MET A 60 8.85 -5.68 15.32
C MET A 60 7.93 -5.88 16.52
N LYS A 61 7.01 -4.95 16.78
CA LYS A 61 6.01 -5.08 17.87
C LYS A 61 5.12 -6.32 17.72
N LYS A 62 4.85 -6.73 16.48
CA LYS A 62 4.13 -7.97 16.16
C LYS A 62 5.01 -9.24 16.25
N GLY A 63 6.33 -9.09 16.39
CA GLY A 63 7.27 -10.21 16.42
C GLY A 63 7.51 -10.88 15.06
N THR A 64 7.15 -10.20 13.96
CA THR A 64 7.28 -10.72 12.59
C THR A 64 8.54 -10.23 11.88
N LEU A 65 9.13 -9.13 12.35
CA LEU A 65 10.34 -8.56 11.76
C LEU A 65 11.54 -9.50 11.94
N LYS A 66 12.24 -9.80 10.84
CA LYS A 66 13.43 -10.65 10.80
C LYS A 66 14.66 -9.88 10.30
N SER A 67 15.83 -10.22 10.83
CA SER A 67 17.12 -9.76 10.32
C SER A 67 17.41 -10.44 8.98
N GLY A 68 18.11 -9.75 8.08
CA GLY A 68 18.42 -10.25 6.74
C GLY A 68 19.23 -11.56 6.75
N ARG A 69 20.56 -11.47 6.81
CA ARG A 69 21.48 -12.62 6.65
C ARG A 69 21.21 -13.78 7.61
N SER A 70 20.79 -13.48 8.83
CA SER A 70 20.64 -14.46 9.91
C SER A 70 19.21 -14.94 10.15
N GLY A 71 18.19 -14.30 9.55
CA GLY A 71 16.78 -14.67 9.72
C GLY A 71 16.23 -14.59 11.15
N LYS A 72 17.02 -14.08 12.11
CA LYS A 72 16.66 -13.98 13.52
C LYS A 72 15.58 -12.91 13.70
N LYS A 73 14.66 -13.13 14.64
CA LYS A 73 13.67 -12.11 14.98
C LYS A 73 14.35 -10.88 15.56
N VAL A 74 13.91 -9.70 15.12
CA VAL A 74 14.40 -8.43 15.66
C VAL A 74 13.69 -8.17 16.99
N THR A 75 14.48 -8.10 18.05
CA THR A 75 13.98 -7.82 19.41
C THR A 75 14.21 -6.38 19.84
N ASN A 76 15.19 -5.70 19.23
CA ASN A 76 15.61 -4.37 19.64
C ASN A 76 14.99 -3.26 18.75
N PRO A 77 14.29 -2.26 19.32
CA PRO A 77 13.78 -1.09 18.60
C PRO A 77 14.83 -0.36 17.77
N LYS A 78 16.06 -0.24 18.28
CA LYS A 78 17.16 0.42 17.56
C LYS A 78 17.46 -0.28 16.23
N GLN A 79 17.38 -1.62 16.23
CA GLN A 79 17.63 -2.43 15.04
C GLN A 79 16.49 -2.29 14.03
N ALA A 80 15.23 -2.26 14.46
CA ALA A 80 14.09 -2.00 13.58
C ALA A 80 14.19 -0.61 12.92
N ILE A 81 14.58 0.42 13.68
CA ILE A 81 14.83 1.76 13.13
C ILE A 81 15.96 1.71 12.10
N ALA A 82 17.05 0.99 12.38
CA ALA A 82 18.18 0.87 11.46
C ALA A 82 17.78 0.16 10.16
N ILE A 83 16.92 -0.86 10.23
CA ILE A 83 16.37 -1.54 9.04
C ILE A 83 15.53 -0.54 8.24
N GLY A 84 14.56 0.14 8.87
CA GLY A 84 13.68 1.09 8.18
C GLY A 84 14.42 2.28 7.55
N LEU A 85 15.47 2.79 8.21
CA LEU A 85 16.35 3.82 7.63
C LEU A 85 17.20 3.29 6.48
N SER A 86 17.69 2.04 6.56
CA SER A 86 18.46 1.42 5.49
C SER A 86 17.60 1.18 4.24
N GLU A 87 16.35 0.74 4.41
CA GLU A 87 15.39 0.61 3.31
C GLU A 87 15.03 1.97 2.72
N ALA A 88 14.85 2.98 3.56
CA ALA A 88 14.58 4.32 3.09
C ALA A 88 15.73 4.87 2.22
N ARG A 89 17.00 4.60 2.61
CA ARG A 89 18.17 4.93 1.78
C ARG A 89 18.20 4.17 0.47
N LYS A 90 17.96 2.85 0.50
CA LYS A 90 17.89 2.01 -0.72
C LYS A 90 16.80 2.49 -1.68
N ALA A 91 15.67 2.95 -1.15
CA ALA A 91 14.58 3.53 -1.92
C ALA A 91 14.81 4.97 -2.39
N GLY A 92 16.00 5.55 -2.19
CA GLY A 92 16.33 6.92 -2.61
C GLY A 92 15.60 8.02 -1.84
N LYS A 93 15.06 7.72 -0.66
CA LYS A 93 14.34 8.70 0.15
C LYS A 93 15.33 9.65 0.84
N LYS A 94 14.89 10.88 1.12
CA LYS A 94 15.69 11.86 1.88
C LYS A 94 15.97 11.34 3.30
N VAL A 95 17.20 10.89 3.51
CA VAL A 95 17.75 10.41 4.78
C VAL A 95 19.18 10.96 4.91
N PRO A 96 19.59 11.50 6.06
CA PRO A 96 20.97 11.94 6.28
C PRO A 96 21.99 10.81 6.06
N PRO A 97 23.20 11.15 5.60
CA PRO A 97 24.29 10.19 5.48
C PRO A 97 24.60 9.60 6.86
N PRO A 98 25.09 8.34 6.91
CA PRO A 98 25.61 7.80 8.15
C PRO A 98 26.76 8.69 8.65
N PRO A 99 26.95 8.81 9.98
CA PRO A 99 28.12 9.50 10.52
C PRO A 99 29.40 8.85 9.97
N LYS A 100 30.43 9.66 9.72
CA LYS A 100 31.76 9.13 9.38
C LYS A 100 32.19 8.25 10.54
N LYS A 101 32.48 6.98 10.25
CA LYS A 101 33.13 6.10 11.23
C LYS A 101 34.55 6.62 11.40
N GLY A 102 34.87 7.15 12.58
CA GLY A 102 36.23 7.42 13.01
C GLY A 102 36.90 6.15 13.49
#